data_AF-A0A7X3Y8Q5-F1
#
_entry.id   AF-A0A7X3Y8Q5-F1
#
_cell.length_a   1.000
_cell.length_b   1.000
_cell.length_c   1.000
_cell.angle_alpha   90.00
_cell.angle_beta   90.00
_cell.angle_gamma   90.00
#
_symmetry.space_group_name_H-M   'P 1'
#
loop_
_entity.id
_entity.type
_entity.pdbx_description
1 polymer ?
#
loop_
_entity_poly.entity_id
_entity_poly.type
_entity_poly.pdbx_seq_one_letter_code
_entity_poly.pdbx_strand_id
1 'polypeptide(L)'
;MSATFDTLAAAEALEQAGATPKLAKAHATQLRSVAEAAHGDLATRADLAELKAELKADMHTLTWRLLGLVIAANALLVAAVKLIP
;
A
#
# COMPACT_ATOMS: atom_id res chain seq x y z
N MET A 1 -11.03 1.83 -7.52
CA MET A 1 -11.88 2.95 -7.97
C MET A 1 -10.93 4.11 -8.26
N SER A 2 -10.52 4.27 -9.52
CA SER A 2 -9.65 5.37 -9.94
C SER A 2 -10.49 6.65 -9.94
N ALA A 3 -10.11 7.64 -9.13
CA ALA A 3 -10.72 8.96 -9.20
C ALA A 3 -10.14 9.67 -10.42
N THR A 4 -10.78 9.51 -11.58
CA THR A 4 -10.37 10.21 -12.80
C THR A 4 -10.73 11.69 -12.65
N PHE A 5 -9.75 12.58 -12.80
CA PHE A 5 -9.99 14.03 -12.78
C PHE A 5 -10.77 14.45 -14.04
N ASP A 6 -11.99 14.94 -13.86
CA ASP A 6 -12.85 15.39 -14.95
C ASP A 6 -12.48 16.82 -15.39
N THR A 7 -11.66 16.91 -16.43
CA THR A 7 -11.24 18.19 -17.01
C THR A 7 -12.37 18.98 -17.64
N LEU A 8 -13.44 18.33 -18.10
CA LEU A 8 -14.55 19.00 -18.75
C LEU A 8 -15.41 19.70 -17.71
N ALA A 9 -15.79 18.98 -16.66
CA ALA A 9 -16.51 19.56 -15.53
C ALA A 9 -15.73 20.71 -14.87
N ALA A 10 -14.40 20.57 -14.74
CA ALA A 10 -13.54 21.62 -14.20
C ALA A 10 -13.48 22.87 -15.10
N ALA A 11 -13.42 22.70 -16.43
CA ALA A 11 -13.43 23.81 -17.37
C ALA A 11 -14.78 24.54 -17.37
N GLU A 12 -15.89 23.79 -17.37
CA GLU A 12 -17.25 24.35 -17.32
C GLU A 12 -17.50 25.13 -16.03
N ALA A 13 -17.03 24.61 -14.89
CA ALA A 13 -17.12 25.32 -13.61
C ALA A 13 -16.33 26.65 -13.63
N LEU A 14 -15.16 26.67 -14.27
CA LEU A 14 -14.35 27.89 -14.42
C LEU A 14 -15.00 28.89 -15.38
N GLU A 15 -15.61 28.43 -16.46
CA GLU A 15 -16.39 29.28 -17.38
C GLU A 15 -17.62 29.89 -16.68
N GLN A 16 -18.34 29.09 -15.89
CA GLN A 16 -19.47 29.58 -15.08
C GLN A 16 -19.03 30.60 -14.01
N ALA A 17 -17.80 30.49 -13.51
CA ALA A 17 -17.20 31.47 -12.60
C ALA A 17 -16.69 32.74 -13.31
N GLY A 18 -16.86 32.85 -14.63
CA GLY A 18 -16.49 34.03 -15.43
C GLY A 18 -15.10 33.97 -16.07
N ALA A 19 -14.41 32.82 -16.01
CA ALA A 19 -13.16 32.65 -16.76
C ALA A 19 -13.45 32.55 -18.27
N THR A 20 -12.57 33.10 -19.09
CA THR A 20 -12.66 32.92 -20.54
C THR A 20 -12.43 31.45 -20.91
N PRO A 21 -13.08 30.91 -21.96
CA PRO A 21 -13.00 29.49 -22.32
C PRO A 21 -11.56 28.99 -22.52
N LYS A 22 -10.70 29.85 -23.06
CA LYS A 22 -9.28 29.56 -23.27
C LYS A 22 -8.51 29.42 -21.95
N LEU A 23 -8.83 30.26 -20.97
CA LEU A 23 -8.23 30.26 -19.64
C LEU A 23 -8.76 29.07 -18.81
N ALA A 24 -10.07 28.84 -18.84
CA ALA A 24 -10.72 27.71 -18.18
C ALA A 24 -10.13 26.36 -18.61
N LYS A 25 -9.97 26.14 -19.92
CA LYS A 25 -9.32 24.93 -20.46
C LYS A 25 -7.85 24.81 -20.06
N ALA A 26 -7.10 25.91 -20.08
CA ALA A 26 -5.71 25.90 -19.67
C ALA A 26 -5.56 25.50 -18.19
N HIS A 27 -6.37 26.09 -17.31
CA HIS A 27 -6.38 25.77 -15.88
C HIS A 27 -6.85 24.34 -15.60
N ALA A 28 -7.91 23.87 -16.26
CA ALA A 28 -8.38 22.49 -16.09
C ALA A 28 -7.32 21.46 -16.52
N THR A 29 -6.57 21.75 -17.59
CA THR A 29 -5.47 20.90 -18.07
C THR A 29 -4.31 20.88 -17.09
N GLN A 30 -3.94 22.04 -16.52
CA GLN A 30 -2.91 22.11 -15.48
C GLN A 30 -3.32 21.35 -14.21
N LEU A 31 -4.56 21.51 -13.75
CA LEU A 31 -5.08 20.81 -12.58
C LEU A 31 -5.08 19.29 -12.78
N ARG A 32 -5.43 18.81 -13.98
CA ARG A 32 -5.30 17.39 -14.33
C ARG A 32 -3.87 16.90 -14.22
N SER A 33 -2.90 17.64 -14.76
CA SER A 33 -1.49 17.23 -14.70
C SER A 33 -0.96 17.13 -13.26
N VAL A 34 -1.41 18.03 -12.38
CA VAL A 34 -1.07 18.01 -10.94
C VAL A 34 -1.77 16.85 -10.24
N ALA A 35 -3.04 16.58 -10.56
CA ALA A 35 -3.79 15.47 -10.00
C ALA A 35 -3.21 14.11 -10.42
N GLU A 36 -2.81 13.96 -11.69
CA GLU A 36 -2.13 12.76 -12.20
C GLU A 36 -0.76 12.58 -11.55
N ALA A 37 0.02 13.66 -11.39
CA ALA A 37 1.31 13.62 -10.67
C ALA A 37 1.14 13.26 -9.19
N ALA A 38 0.10 13.77 -8.53
CA ALA A 38 -0.24 13.42 -7.14
C ALA A 38 -0.77 11.98 -6.99
N HIS A 39 -1.27 11.38 -8.07
CA HIS A 39 -1.70 9.98 -8.11
C HIS A 39 -0.58 8.99 -8.48
N GLY A 40 0.57 9.47 -8.96
CA GLY A 40 1.68 8.63 -9.40
C GLY A 40 2.30 7.73 -8.34
N ASP A 41 2.01 7.97 -7.05
CA ASP A 41 2.63 7.25 -5.92
C ASP A 41 1.60 6.75 -4.87
N LEU A 42 0.33 6.68 -5.23
CA LEU A 42 -0.69 6.14 -4.33
C LEU A 42 -0.76 4.61 -4.46
N ALA A 43 -0.12 3.91 -3.52
CA ALA A 43 -0.34 2.48 -3.33
C ALA A 43 -1.85 2.20 -3.26
N THR A 44 -2.34 1.35 -4.17
CA THR A 44 -3.75 1.02 -4.20
C THR A 44 -4.11 0.19 -2.97
N ARG A 45 -5.41 0.14 -2.65
CA ARG A 45 -5.90 -0.76 -1.58
C ARG A 45 -5.55 -2.23 -1.84
N ALA A 46 -5.38 -2.62 -3.11
CA ALA A 46 -4.96 -3.95 -3.50
C ALA A 46 -3.48 -4.18 -3.15
N ASP A 47 -2.60 -3.24 -3.52
CA ASP A 47 -1.16 -3.31 -3.20
C ASP A 47 -0.92 -3.37 -1.69
N LEU A 48 -1.70 -2.60 -0.92
CA LEU A 48 -1.66 -2.65 0.55
C LEU A 48 -2.19 -3.97 1.13
N ALA A 49 -3.15 -4.62 0.46
CA ALA A 49 -3.66 -5.92 0.88
C ALA A 49 -2.67 -7.04 0.58
N GLU A 50 -2.01 -6.97 -0.58
CA GLU A 50 -0.94 -7.87 -0.99
C GLU A 50 0.25 -7.77 -0.03
N LEU A 51 0.75 -6.56 0.23
CA LEU A 51 1.86 -6.35 1.16
C LEU A 51 1.54 -6.84 2.59
N LYS A 52 0.29 -6.68 3.06
CA LYS A 52 -0.15 -7.23 4.35
C LYS A 52 -0.19 -8.75 4.36
N ALA A 53 -0.57 -9.37 3.25
CA ALA A 53 -0.61 -10.82 3.13
C ALA A 53 0.81 -11.41 3.14
N GLU A 54 1.74 -10.81 2.39
CA GLU A 54 3.15 -11.17 2.37
C GLU A 54 3.77 -11.04 3.77
N LEU A 55 3.58 -9.89 4.42
CA LEU A 55 4.10 -9.65 5.77
C LEU A 55 3.57 -10.69 6.78
N LYS A 56 2.29 -11.05 6.69
CA LYS A 56 1.70 -12.08 7.57
C LYS A 56 2.29 -13.46 7.30
N ALA A 57 2.56 -13.81 6.04
CA ALA A 57 3.18 -15.08 5.68
C ALA A 57 4.62 -15.18 6.22
N ASP A 58 5.39 -14.10 6.12
CA ASP A 58 6.75 -14.02 6.65
C ASP A 58 6.77 -14.14 8.18
N MET A 59 5.89 -13.40 8.86
CA MET A 59 5.74 -13.50 10.32
C MET A 59 5.38 -14.93 10.76
N HIS A 60 4.46 -15.59 10.04
CA HIS A 60 4.06 -16.95 10.36
C HIS A 60 5.22 -17.94 10.16
N THR A 61 5.97 -17.79 9.07
CA THR A 61 7.15 -18.61 8.77
C THR A 61 8.22 -18.45 9.84
N LEU A 62 8.49 -17.23 10.27
CA LEU A 62 9.44 -16.94 11.34
C LEU A 62 8.99 -17.55 12.67
N THR A 63 7.69 -17.44 13.00
CA THR A 63 7.10 -18.01 14.21
C THR A 63 7.29 -19.53 14.25
N TRP A 64 7.02 -20.24 13.16
CA TRP A 64 7.20 -21.69 13.09
C TRP A 64 8.66 -22.12 13.21
N ARG A 65 9.58 -21.37 12.61
CA ARG A 65 11.02 -21.64 12.73
C ARG A 65 11.50 -21.48 14.18
N LEU A 66 11.08 -20.41 14.84
CA LEU A 66 11.42 -20.17 16.25
C LEU A 66 10.80 -21.23 17.16
N LEU A 67 9.53 -21.57 16.95
CA LEU A 67 8.85 -22.62 17.71
C LEU A 67 9.56 -23.97 17.55
N GLY A 68 9.95 -24.33 16.32
CA GLY A 68 10.74 -25.53 16.05
C GLY A 68 12.10 -25.52 16.77
N LEU A 69 12.82 -24.40 16.76
CA LEU A 69 14.08 -24.27 17.50
C LEU A 69 13.89 -24.39 19.01
N VAL A 70 12.85 -23.77 19.57
CA VAL A 70 12.53 -23.86 21.01
C VAL A 70 12.20 -25.31 21.38
N ILE A 71 11.40 -26.01 20.59
CA ILE A 71 11.09 -27.43 20.82
C ILE A 71 12.37 -28.27 20.77
N ALA A 72 13.21 -28.08 19.75
CA ALA A 72 14.46 -28.82 19.60
C ALA A 72 15.42 -28.57 20.78
N ALA A 73 15.58 -27.31 21.20
CA ALA A 73 16.42 -26.94 22.33
C ALA A 73 15.92 -27.57 23.64
N ASN A 74 14.61 -27.53 23.91
CA ASN A 74 14.03 -28.16 25.08
C ASN A 74 14.18 -29.68 25.06
N ALA A 75 13.97 -30.32 23.91
CA ALA A 75 14.19 -31.76 23.77
C ALA A 75 15.65 -32.15 24.07
N LEU A 76 16.61 -31.34 23.61
CA LEU A 76 18.03 -31.53 23.88
C LEU A 76 18.35 -31.37 25.37
N LEU A 77 17.79 -30.35 26.03
CA LEU A 77 17.95 -30.17 27.48
C LEU A 77 17.39 -31.35 28.27
N VAL A 78 16.20 -31.83 27.93
CA VAL A 78 15.58 -32.99 28.59
C VAL A 78 16.44 -34.25 28.40
N ALA A 79 16.97 -34.48 27.21
CA ALA A 79 17.87 -35.59 26.95
C ALA A 79 19.17 -35.49 27.76
N ALA A 80 19.75 -34.29 27.86
CA ALA A 80 20.94 -34.03 28.65
C ALA A 80 20.71 -34.30 30.14
N VAL A 81 19.58 -33.84 30.70
CA VAL A 81 19.21 -34.11 32.11
C VAL A 81 19.09 -35.61 32.38
N LYS A 82 18.50 -36.37 31.46
CA LYS A 82 18.39 -37.84 31.58
C LYS A 82 19.73 -38.57 31.50
N LEU A 83 20.77 -37.96 30.94
CA LEU A 83 22.10 -38.56 30.78
C LEU A 83 23.02 -38.29 31.97
N ILE A 84 22.64 -37.41 32.89
CA ILE A 84 23.37 -37.15 34.13
C ILE A 84 22.91 -38.23 35.13
N PRO A 85 23.83 -39.07 35.65
CA PRO A 85 23.50 -40.14 36.60
C PRO A 85 23.04 -39.61 37.96
#